data_AF-A0A538NN38-F1
#
_entry.id   AF-A0A538NN38-F1
#
_cell.length_a   1.000
_cell.length_b   1.000
_cell.length_c   1.000
_cell.angle_alpha   90.00
_cell.angle_beta   90.00
_cell.angle_gamma   90.00
#
_symmetry.space_group_name_H-M   'P 1'
#
loop_
_entity.id
_entity.type
_entity.pdbx_description
1 polymer ?
#
loop_
_entity_poly.entity_id
_entity_poly.type
_entity_poly.pdbx_seq_one_letter_code
_entity_poly.pdbx_strand_id
1 'polypeptide(L)'
;MVSKRIYAVWFGVHFFLITAVCFAGVFSLIAEGATILPSALNNGARKAELVAAWPLGKQAAASSPVRRGIATYLHAAGIQAGYTFFAPNIPSYYKLILELHYQDGRVEYDSPHVSGKAAALRLDSLLDRLANPIYEPLREVVLKMLAFSVWREHPDVEKIRAIFGSVNPPDITDFEHGKKELFQPMFSFDFSLRNEAN
;
A
#
# COMPACT_ATOMS: atom_id res chain seq x y z
N MET A 1 -43.54 10.92 -7.97
CA MET A 1 -42.57 12.03 -8.19
C MET A 1 -41.62 12.26 -7.01
N VAL A 2 -42.07 12.14 -5.76
CA VAL A 2 -41.23 12.34 -4.55
C VAL A 2 -40.02 11.40 -4.47
N SER A 3 -40.20 10.11 -4.77
CA SER A 3 -39.11 9.12 -4.77
C SER A 3 -37.95 9.47 -5.73
N LYS A 4 -38.25 9.95 -6.95
CA LYS A 4 -37.21 10.39 -7.91
C LYS A 4 -36.39 11.58 -7.40
N ARG A 5 -37.03 12.51 -6.68
CA ARG A 5 -36.34 13.66 -6.06
C ARG A 5 -35.44 13.23 -4.91
N ILE A 6 -35.89 12.26 -4.10
CA ILE A 6 -35.08 11.69 -3.01
C ILE A 6 -33.81 11.02 -3.57
N TYR A 7 -33.93 10.21 -4.63
CA TYR A 7 -32.75 9.62 -5.28
C TYR A 7 -31.81 10.66 -5.88
N ALA A 8 -32.34 11.71 -6.50
CA ALA A 8 -31.52 12.79 -7.04
C ALA A 8 -30.75 13.54 -5.93
N VAL A 9 -31.37 13.76 -4.77
CA VAL A 9 -30.71 14.35 -3.61
C VAL A 9 -29.61 13.44 -3.09
N TRP A 10 -29.88 12.14 -2.90
CA TRP A 10 -28.86 11.19 -2.46
C TRP A 10 -27.70 11.06 -3.43
N PHE A 11 -27.98 11.05 -4.73
CA PHE A 11 -26.97 11.09 -5.78
C PHE A 11 -26.12 12.36 -5.68
N GLY A 12 -26.76 13.53 -5.52
CA GLY A 12 -26.06 14.80 -5.33
C GLY A 12 -25.16 14.79 -4.09
N VAL A 13 -25.65 14.28 -2.96
CA VAL A 13 -24.88 14.16 -1.71
C VAL A 13 -23.68 13.22 -1.89
N HIS A 14 -23.87 12.08 -2.56
CA HIS A 14 -22.79 11.14 -2.82
C HIS A 14 -21.67 11.77 -3.67
N PHE A 15 -22.02 12.40 -4.79
CA PHE A 15 -21.06 13.07 -5.66
C PHE A 15 -20.37 14.25 -4.98
N PHE A 16 -21.11 15.01 -4.17
CA PHE A 16 -20.54 16.08 -3.36
C PHE A 16 -19.50 15.56 -2.37
N LEU A 17 -19.79 14.46 -1.67
CA LEU A 17 -18.84 13.84 -0.73
C LEU A 17 -17.59 13.30 -1.42
N ILE A 18 -17.73 12.63 -2.58
CA ILE A 18 -16.58 12.20 -3.39
C ILE A 18 -15.72 13.41 -3.76
N THR A 19 -16.36 14.46 -4.28
CA THR A 19 -15.68 15.69 -4.71
C THR A 19 -14.92 16.34 -3.56
N ALA A 20 -15.54 16.43 -2.38
CA ALA A 20 -14.92 16.96 -1.18
C ALA A 20 -13.69 16.14 -0.74
N VAL A 21 -13.77 14.81 -0.74
CA VAL A 21 -12.64 13.93 -0.42
C VAL A 21 -11.49 14.11 -1.40
N CYS A 22 -11.78 14.09 -2.70
CA CYS A 22 -10.77 14.26 -3.74
C CYS A 22 -10.09 15.64 -3.66
N PHE A 23 -10.85 16.72 -3.48
CA PHE A 23 -10.27 18.06 -3.36
C PHE A 23 -9.44 18.22 -2.09
N ALA A 24 -9.94 17.74 -0.94
CA ALA A 24 -9.17 17.78 0.30
C ALA A 24 -7.82 17.07 0.12
N GLY A 25 -7.80 15.96 -0.61
CA GLY A 25 -6.58 15.23 -0.88
C GLY A 25 -5.60 15.91 -1.82
N VAL A 26 -6.09 16.38 -2.97
CA VAL A 26 -5.26 17.14 -3.92
C VAL A 26 -4.65 18.36 -3.24
N PHE A 27 -5.44 19.10 -2.45
CA PHE A 27 -4.91 20.26 -1.72
C PHE A 27 -3.92 19.89 -0.62
N SER A 28 -4.09 18.74 0.07
CA SER A 28 -3.09 18.23 1.02
C SER A 28 -1.74 17.97 0.33
N LEU A 29 -1.75 17.27 -0.81
CA LEU A 29 -0.53 16.97 -1.57
C LEU A 29 0.19 18.24 -2.04
N ILE A 30 -0.57 19.24 -2.50
CA ILE A 30 0.00 20.53 -2.91
C ILE A 30 0.56 21.26 -1.67
N ALA A 31 -0.18 21.31 -0.56
CA ALA A 31 0.24 21.97 0.66
C ALA A 31 1.49 21.35 1.30
N GLU A 32 1.69 20.05 1.13
CA GLU A 32 2.85 19.29 1.59
C GLU A 32 4.05 19.37 0.62
N GLY A 33 3.89 19.99 -0.55
CA GLY A 33 4.96 20.10 -1.55
C GLY A 33 5.24 18.79 -2.29
N ALA A 34 4.34 17.82 -2.25
CA ALA A 34 4.47 16.53 -2.92
C ALA A 34 4.13 16.58 -4.42
N THR A 35 4.08 17.78 -5.02
CA THR A 35 3.70 18.01 -6.42
C THR A 35 4.72 18.90 -7.14
N ILE A 36 4.64 18.97 -8.46
CA ILE A 36 5.49 19.85 -9.29
C ILE A 36 5.12 21.35 -9.21
N LEU A 37 4.10 21.71 -8.41
CA LEU A 37 3.59 23.07 -8.36
C LEU A 37 4.49 24.01 -7.54
N PRO A 38 4.51 25.32 -7.84
CA PRO A 38 5.30 26.29 -7.09
C PRO A 38 4.92 26.35 -5.60
N SER A 39 5.91 26.44 -4.72
CA SER A 39 5.73 26.52 -3.26
C SER A 39 4.90 27.73 -2.79
N ALA A 40 4.78 28.77 -3.62
CA ALA A 40 3.89 29.91 -3.38
C ALA A 40 2.41 29.50 -3.23
N LEU A 41 2.00 28.37 -3.79
CA LEU A 41 0.64 27.85 -3.71
C LEU A 41 0.34 27.11 -2.41
N ASN A 42 1.34 26.75 -1.60
CA ASN A 42 1.15 25.90 -0.42
C ASN A 42 0.18 26.51 0.60
N ASN A 43 0.29 27.82 0.85
CA ASN A 43 -0.62 28.53 1.77
C ASN A 43 -2.06 28.58 1.26
N GLY A 44 -2.25 28.74 -0.05
CA GLY A 44 -3.57 28.70 -0.69
C GLY A 44 -4.15 27.28 -0.64
N ALA A 45 -3.33 26.28 -0.94
CA ALA A 45 -3.70 24.88 -0.90
C ALA A 45 -4.09 24.45 0.52
N ARG A 46 -3.34 24.84 1.56
CA ARG A 46 -3.70 24.53 2.96
C ARG A 46 -5.06 25.09 3.37
N LYS A 47 -5.40 26.31 2.91
CA LYS A 47 -6.73 26.89 3.15
C LYS A 47 -7.82 26.14 2.38
N ALA A 48 -7.55 25.79 1.12
CA ALA A 48 -8.49 25.06 0.27
C ALA A 48 -8.74 23.63 0.78
N GLU A 49 -7.71 22.97 1.31
CA GLU A 49 -7.79 21.69 2.01
C GLU A 49 -8.76 21.77 3.18
N LEU A 50 -8.61 22.77 4.07
CA LEU A 50 -9.49 22.94 5.22
C LEU A 50 -10.96 23.15 4.83
N VAL A 51 -11.21 23.90 3.75
CA VAL A 51 -12.56 24.12 3.20
C VAL A 51 -13.14 22.83 2.63
N ALA A 52 -12.36 22.08 1.85
CA ALA A 52 -12.78 20.80 1.28
C ALA A 52 -12.96 19.70 2.35
N ALA A 53 -12.19 19.75 3.42
CA ALA A 53 -12.27 18.81 4.54
C ALA A 53 -13.40 19.11 5.53
N TRP A 54 -13.91 20.34 5.56
CA TRP A 54 -15.01 20.74 6.45
C TRP A 54 -16.28 19.89 6.29
N PRO A 55 -16.84 19.68 5.07
CA PRO A 55 -18.02 18.85 4.89
C PRO A 55 -17.80 17.37 5.28
N LEU A 56 -16.55 16.93 5.42
CA LEU A 56 -16.19 15.59 5.87
C LEU A 56 -16.19 15.43 7.39
N GLY A 57 -16.43 16.53 8.13
CA GLY A 57 -16.40 16.53 9.59
C GLY A 57 -15.01 16.28 10.17
N LYS A 58 -13.93 16.42 9.38
CA LYS A 58 -12.54 16.19 9.84
C LYS A 58 -12.13 17.10 11.00
N GLN A 59 -12.71 18.30 11.10
CA GLN A 59 -12.47 19.24 12.19
C GLN A 59 -13.26 18.92 13.48
N ALA A 60 -14.23 18.00 13.42
CA ALA A 60 -14.96 17.57 14.60
C ALA A 60 -14.19 16.49 15.37
N ALA A 61 -14.39 16.43 16.69
CA ALA A 61 -13.83 15.37 17.53
C ALA A 61 -14.20 13.98 16.99
N ALA A 62 -13.30 13.01 17.13
CA ALA A 62 -13.53 11.62 16.69
C ALA A 62 -14.74 10.95 17.37
N SER A 63 -15.20 11.48 18.51
CA SER A 63 -16.42 11.08 19.20
C SER A 63 -17.72 11.65 18.61
N SER A 64 -17.64 12.57 17.65
CA SER A 64 -18.81 13.22 17.05
C SER A 64 -19.67 12.22 16.26
N PRO A 65 -20.97 12.09 16.56
CA PRO A 65 -21.89 11.22 15.81
C PRO A 65 -21.95 11.58 14.31
N VAL A 66 -21.83 12.86 13.98
CA VAL A 66 -21.85 13.34 12.59
C VAL A 66 -20.59 12.87 11.86
N ARG A 67 -19.41 13.03 12.47
CA ARG A 67 -18.14 12.55 11.89
C ARG A 67 -18.16 11.04 11.69
N ARG A 68 -18.64 10.28 12.68
CA ARG A 68 -18.78 8.83 12.58
C ARG A 68 -19.76 8.42 11.49
N GLY A 69 -20.92 9.06 11.40
CA GLY A 69 -21.92 8.77 10.38
C GLY A 69 -21.39 9.00 8.97
N ILE A 70 -20.70 10.13 8.74
CA ILE A 70 -20.05 10.42 7.47
C ILE A 70 -18.95 9.41 7.19
N ALA A 71 -18.07 9.11 8.15
CA ALA A 71 -17.00 8.13 7.99
C ALA A 71 -17.52 6.73 7.65
N THR A 72 -18.58 6.26 8.32
CA THR A 72 -19.23 4.97 8.04
C THR A 72 -19.85 4.95 6.65
N TYR A 73 -20.55 6.02 6.24
CA TYR A 73 -21.10 6.12 4.89
C TYR A 73 -20.00 6.10 3.83
N LEU A 74 -18.97 6.93 4.01
CA LEU A 74 -17.83 7.00 3.10
C LEU A 74 -17.16 5.63 2.97
N HIS A 75 -16.93 4.93 4.08
CA HIS A 75 -16.40 3.57 4.09
C HIS A 75 -17.29 2.59 3.31
N ALA A 76 -18.60 2.58 3.57
CA ALA A 76 -19.56 1.72 2.87
C ALA A 76 -19.67 2.05 1.37
N ALA A 77 -19.47 3.31 1.00
CA ALA A 77 -19.44 3.80 -0.37
C ALA A 77 -18.08 3.58 -1.07
N GLY A 78 -17.09 3.00 -0.39
CA GLY A 78 -15.73 2.81 -0.92
C GLY A 78 -14.87 4.07 -0.95
N ILE A 79 -15.31 5.15 -0.32
CA ILE A 79 -14.58 6.42 -0.25
C ILE A 79 -13.73 6.43 1.02
N GLN A 80 -12.43 6.14 0.92
CA GLN A 80 -11.55 6.14 2.09
C GLN A 80 -10.92 7.53 2.32
N ALA A 81 -11.45 8.30 3.28
CA ALA A 81 -11.02 9.67 3.57
C ALA A 81 -9.61 9.82 4.18
N GLY A 82 -8.96 8.71 4.56
CA GLY A 82 -7.61 8.66 5.15
C GLY A 82 -6.48 8.69 4.12
N TYR A 83 -6.68 8.10 2.94
CA TYR A 83 -5.68 8.09 1.86
C TYR A 83 -5.77 9.30 0.93
N THR A 84 -6.60 10.29 1.26
CA THR A 84 -6.80 11.51 0.43
C THR A 84 -7.27 11.25 -1.01
N PHE A 85 -7.55 10.00 -1.37
CA PHE A 85 -7.98 9.55 -2.68
C PHE A 85 -9.13 8.54 -2.53
N PHE A 86 -9.94 8.42 -3.57
CA PHE A 86 -10.86 7.29 -3.72
C PHE A 86 -10.03 6.02 -3.95
N ALA A 87 -9.60 5.39 -2.86
CA ALA A 87 -8.88 4.12 -2.86
C ALA A 87 -9.68 3.05 -2.11
N PRO A 88 -10.88 2.66 -2.59
CA PRO A 88 -11.55 1.49 -2.03
C PRO A 88 -10.66 0.27 -2.25
N ASN A 89 -10.44 -0.49 -1.18
CA ASN A 89 -9.99 -1.88 -1.28
C ASN A 89 -8.66 -2.02 -2.03
N ILE A 90 -7.62 -1.30 -1.56
CA ILE A 90 -6.25 -1.53 -2.05
C ILE A 90 -6.01 -3.03 -1.89
N PRO A 91 -5.88 -3.78 -3.01
CA PRO A 91 -5.80 -5.21 -2.93
C PRO A 91 -4.53 -5.59 -2.17
N SER A 92 -4.61 -6.63 -1.35
CA SER A 92 -3.42 -7.26 -0.83
C SER A 92 -2.49 -7.61 -1.98
N TYR A 93 -1.21 -7.29 -1.82
CA TYR A 93 -0.19 -7.63 -2.80
C TYR A 93 0.79 -8.62 -2.20
N TYR A 94 1.56 -9.29 -3.04
CA TYR A 94 2.57 -10.23 -2.57
C TYR A 94 3.95 -9.61 -2.54
N LYS A 95 4.72 -9.94 -1.49
CA LYS A 95 6.06 -9.44 -1.29
C LYS A 95 7.02 -10.60 -1.04
N LEU A 96 8.21 -10.47 -1.60
CA LEU A 96 9.36 -11.33 -1.31
C LEU A 96 10.36 -10.56 -0.45
N ILE A 97 10.70 -11.11 0.70
CA ILE A 97 11.75 -10.62 1.60
C ILE A 97 12.91 -11.61 1.55
N LEU A 98 14.14 -11.11 1.41
CA LEU A 98 15.35 -11.92 1.44
C LEU A 98 16.11 -11.61 2.74
N GLU A 99 16.21 -12.59 3.62
CA GLU A 99 17.07 -12.52 4.81
C GLU A 99 18.47 -13.02 4.43
N LEU A 100 19.45 -12.13 4.46
CA LEU A 100 20.85 -12.38 4.16
C LEU A 100 21.56 -12.72 5.47
N HIS A 101 22.05 -13.95 5.61
CA HIS A 101 22.80 -14.40 6.77
C HIS A 101 24.29 -14.41 6.45
N TYR A 102 25.05 -13.64 7.22
CA TYR A 102 26.51 -13.54 7.12
C TYR A 102 27.20 -14.47 8.11
N GLN A 103 28.46 -14.81 7.83
CA GLN A 103 29.26 -15.70 8.68
C GLN A 103 29.52 -15.15 10.09
N ASP A 104 29.51 -13.82 10.25
CA ASP A 104 29.67 -13.13 11.52
C ASP A 104 28.40 -13.13 12.39
N GLY A 105 27.31 -13.74 11.90
CA GLY A 105 26.01 -13.80 12.55
C GLY A 105 25.12 -12.58 12.27
N ARG A 106 25.56 -11.62 11.45
CA ARG A 106 24.73 -10.50 11.00
C ARG A 106 23.58 -11.02 10.12
N VAL A 107 22.42 -10.40 10.26
CA VAL A 107 21.26 -10.63 9.40
C VAL A 107 20.82 -9.30 8.79
N GLU A 108 20.75 -9.25 7.47
CA GLU A 108 20.22 -8.10 6.74
C GLU A 108 18.99 -8.49 5.94
N TYR A 109 18.11 -7.52 5.70
CA TYR A 109 16.87 -7.71 4.98
C TYR A 109 16.93 -6.95 3.66
N ASP A 110 16.67 -7.66 2.57
CA ASP A 110 16.72 -7.09 1.23
C ASP A 110 15.50 -7.51 0.38
N SER A 111 15.36 -6.91 -0.78
CA SER A 111 14.31 -7.20 -1.76
C SER A 111 14.94 -7.27 -3.16
N PRO A 112 14.33 -7.99 -4.12
CA PRO A 112 14.90 -8.10 -5.45
C PRO A 112 15.05 -6.72 -6.12
N HIS A 113 16.29 -6.33 -6.44
CA HIS A 113 16.58 -5.11 -7.17
C HIS A 113 16.18 -5.26 -8.65
N VAL A 114 15.48 -4.25 -9.17
CA VAL A 114 15.00 -4.21 -10.56
C VAL A 114 15.54 -2.98 -11.28
N SER A 115 15.89 -3.13 -12.56
CA SER A 115 16.55 -2.09 -13.36
C SER A 115 15.64 -0.92 -13.78
N GLY A 116 14.36 -0.91 -13.40
CA GLY A 116 13.44 0.19 -13.68
C GLY A 116 11.97 -0.13 -13.44
N LYS A 117 11.09 0.87 -13.61
CA LYS A 117 9.64 0.78 -13.31
C LYS A 117 8.92 -0.35 -14.05
N ALA A 118 9.25 -0.57 -15.32
CA ALA A 118 8.64 -1.65 -16.09
C ALA A 118 9.10 -3.04 -15.64
N ALA A 119 10.32 -3.16 -15.09
CA ALA A 119 10.78 -4.41 -14.50
C ALA A 119 10.12 -4.66 -13.13
N ALA A 120 9.88 -3.60 -12.35
CA ALA A 120 9.10 -3.67 -11.11
C ALA A 120 7.69 -4.24 -11.34
N LEU A 121 6.94 -3.71 -12.32
CA LEU A 121 5.60 -4.21 -12.64
C LEU A 121 5.60 -5.69 -13.09
N ARG A 122 6.64 -6.14 -13.77
CA ARG A 122 6.79 -7.55 -14.16
C ARG A 122 7.09 -8.43 -12.97
N LEU A 123 7.90 -7.95 -12.03
CA LEU A 123 8.17 -8.64 -10.77
C LEU A 123 6.88 -8.76 -9.94
N ASP A 124 6.12 -7.68 -9.79
CA ASP A 124 4.84 -7.71 -9.05
C ASP A 124 3.88 -8.74 -9.66
N SER A 125 3.71 -8.74 -10.99
CA SER A 125 2.87 -9.73 -11.68
C SER A 125 3.40 -11.16 -11.55
N LEU A 126 4.71 -11.36 -11.45
CA LEU A 126 5.31 -12.67 -11.19
C LEU A 126 4.98 -13.14 -9.77
N LEU A 127 5.15 -12.27 -8.77
CA LEU A 127 4.85 -12.58 -7.37
C LEU A 127 3.35 -12.93 -7.21
N ASP A 128 2.45 -12.19 -7.85
CA ASP A 128 1.01 -12.50 -7.87
C ASP A 128 0.72 -13.92 -8.38
N ARG A 129 1.46 -14.37 -9.41
CA ARG A 129 1.30 -15.73 -9.94
C ARG A 129 1.83 -16.79 -8.99
N LEU A 130 2.94 -16.54 -8.30
CA LEU A 130 3.55 -17.51 -7.37
C LEU A 130 2.65 -17.82 -6.18
N ALA A 131 1.77 -16.90 -5.79
CA ALA A 131 0.78 -17.13 -4.75
C ALA A 131 -0.26 -18.21 -5.14
N ASN A 132 -0.53 -18.38 -6.44
CA ASN A 132 -1.49 -19.37 -6.90
C ASN A 132 -0.92 -20.80 -6.74
N PRO A 133 -1.69 -21.75 -6.16
CA PRO A 133 -1.27 -23.14 -5.97
C PRO A 133 -0.78 -23.85 -7.24
N ILE A 134 -1.28 -23.47 -8.42
CA ILE A 134 -0.86 -24.07 -9.70
C ILE A 134 0.65 -23.89 -9.94
N TYR A 135 1.25 -22.82 -9.42
CA TYR A 135 2.67 -22.53 -9.59
C TYR A 135 3.55 -23.06 -8.45
N GLU A 136 2.98 -23.83 -7.51
CA GLU A 136 3.72 -24.42 -6.39
C GLU A 136 5.01 -25.15 -6.81
N PRO A 137 5.02 -25.97 -7.88
CA PRO A 137 6.25 -26.65 -8.33
C PRO A 137 7.36 -25.70 -8.80
N LEU A 138 7.02 -24.46 -9.17
CA LEU A 138 7.97 -23.47 -9.69
C LEU A 138 8.46 -22.48 -8.63
N ARG A 139 7.82 -22.42 -7.46
CA ARG A 139 8.13 -21.42 -6.42
C ARG A 139 9.60 -21.44 -6.05
N GLU A 140 10.13 -22.59 -5.64
CA GLU A 140 11.52 -22.69 -5.18
C GLU A 140 12.51 -22.23 -6.26
N VAL A 141 12.34 -22.68 -7.50
CA VAL A 141 13.24 -22.33 -8.61
C VAL A 141 13.18 -20.84 -8.92
N VAL A 142 11.98 -20.25 -8.96
CA VAL A 142 11.81 -18.81 -9.21
C VAL A 142 12.40 -17.98 -8.08
N LEU A 143 12.12 -18.33 -6.82
CA LEU A 143 12.71 -17.64 -5.66
C LEU A 143 14.22 -17.79 -5.62
N LYS A 144 14.76 -18.96 -6.01
CA LYS A 144 16.21 -19.18 -6.12
C LYS A 144 16.85 -18.26 -7.16
N MET A 145 16.22 -18.07 -8.33
CA MET A 145 16.71 -17.13 -9.34
C MET A 145 16.70 -15.68 -8.85
N LEU A 146 15.64 -15.26 -8.15
CA LEU A 146 15.54 -13.93 -7.57
C LEU A 146 16.57 -13.71 -6.46
N ALA A 147 16.72 -14.68 -5.55
CA ALA A 147 17.72 -14.67 -4.48
C ALA A 147 19.14 -14.65 -5.06
N PHE A 148 19.42 -15.40 -6.13
CA PHE A 148 20.72 -15.40 -6.78
C PHE A 148 21.10 -14.03 -7.35
N SER A 149 20.12 -13.23 -7.82
CA SER A 149 20.41 -11.87 -8.26
C SER A 149 20.97 -11.01 -7.15
N VAL A 150 20.38 -11.08 -5.96
CA VAL A 150 20.81 -10.33 -4.77
C VAL A 150 22.11 -10.90 -4.20
N TRP A 151 22.29 -12.22 -4.22
CA TRP A 151 23.54 -12.84 -3.77
C TRP A 151 24.76 -12.36 -4.55
N ARG A 152 24.63 -12.08 -5.86
CA ARG A 152 25.74 -11.51 -6.65
C ARG A 152 26.19 -10.14 -6.17
N GLU A 153 25.32 -9.39 -5.50
CA GLU A 153 25.61 -8.07 -4.93
C GLU A 153 26.22 -8.19 -3.51
N HIS A 154 26.01 -9.32 -2.82
CA HIS A 154 26.47 -9.59 -1.46
C HIS A 154 27.27 -10.91 -1.40
N PRO A 155 28.52 -10.94 -1.89
CA PRO A 155 29.30 -12.18 -2.05
C PRO A 155 29.74 -12.85 -0.74
N ASP A 156 29.67 -12.12 0.38
CA ASP A 156 30.03 -12.57 1.73
C ASP A 156 28.86 -13.23 2.48
N VAL A 157 27.68 -13.31 1.87
CA VAL A 157 26.51 -14.00 2.42
C VAL A 157 26.69 -15.52 2.33
N GLU A 158 26.44 -16.21 3.44
CA GLU A 158 26.53 -17.68 3.54
C GLU A 158 25.20 -18.36 3.18
N LYS A 159 24.10 -17.75 3.61
CA LYS A 159 22.74 -18.27 3.46
C LYS A 159 21.77 -17.14 3.15
N ILE A 160 20.90 -17.34 2.17
CA ILE A 160 19.74 -16.49 1.93
C ILE A 160 18.47 -17.26 2.26
N ARG A 161 17.66 -16.73 3.15
CA ARG A 161 16.30 -17.20 3.38
C ARG A 161 15.31 -16.30 2.65
N ALA A 162 14.59 -16.88 1.71
CA ALA A 162 13.61 -16.19 0.89
C ALA A 162 12.22 -16.40 1.48
N ILE A 163 11.61 -15.35 2.03
CA ILE A 163 10.29 -15.37 2.69
C ILE A 163 9.28 -14.69 1.79
N PHE A 164 8.31 -15.46 1.31
CA PHE A 164 7.21 -14.96 0.51
C PHE A 164 5.94 -14.84 1.34
N GLY A 165 5.21 -13.74 1.18
CA GLY A 165 3.98 -13.52 1.91
C GLY A 165 3.08 -12.48 1.25
N SER A 166 1.85 -12.37 1.75
CA SER A 166 0.95 -11.29 1.40
C SER A 166 1.17 -10.09 2.31
N VAL A 167 1.01 -8.90 1.77
CA VAL A 167 0.98 -7.65 2.51
C VAL A 167 -0.45 -7.15 2.49
N ASN A 168 -1.03 -7.04 3.68
CA ASN A 168 -2.33 -6.42 3.86
C ASN A 168 -2.11 -4.94 4.23
N PRO A 169 -2.59 -3.99 3.42
CA PRO A 169 -2.53 -2.59 3.79
C PRO A 169 -3.37 -2.35 5.06
N PRO A 170 -2.98 -1.39 5.92
CA PRO A 170 -3.75 -1.08 7.11
C PRO A 170 -5.14 -0.56 6.71
N ASP A 171 -6.16 -0.97 7.46
CA ASP A 171 -7.47 -0.36 7.35
C ASP A 171 -7.44 1.10 7.85
N ILE A 172 -8.53 1.85 7.65
CA ILE A 172 -8.58 3.28 8.03
C ILE A 172 -8.34 3.45 9.53
N THR A 173 -8.91 2.58 10.36
CA THR A 173 -8.73 2.66 11.81
C THR A 173 -7.27 2.38 12.17
N ASP A 174 -6.66 1.38 11.54
CA ASP A 174 -5.26 1.02 11.74
C ASP A 174 -4.32 2.15 11.30
N PHE A 175 -4.58 2.78 10.15
CA PHE A 175 -3.81 3.91 9.64
C PHE A 175 -3.92 5.15 10.54
N GLU A 176 -5.14 5.51 11.01
CA GLU A 176 -5.34 6.63 11.94
C GLU A 176 -4.60 6.43 13.28
N HIS A 177 -4.40 5.18 13.70
CA HIS A 177 -3.62 4.82 14.89
C HIS A 177 -2.12 4.59 14.60
N GLY A 178 -1.65 4.87 13.38
CA GLY A 178 -0.25 4.76 12.99
C GLY A 178 0.26 3.32 12.81
N LYS A 179 -0.64 2.34 12.67
CA LYS A 179 -0.25 0.97 12.36
C LYS A 179 0.21 0.88 10.90
N LYS A 180 1.23 0.05 10.70
CA LYS A 180 1.83 -0.22 9.39
C LYS A 180 1.18 -1.41 8.71
N GLU A 181 1.52 -1.60 7.45
CA GLU A 181 1.19 -2.80 6.67
C GLU A 181 1.51 -4.09 7.42
N LEU A 182 0.62 -5.07 7.33
CA LEU A 182 0.78 -6.37 7.96
C LEU A 182 1.31 -7.38 6.93
N PHE A 183 2.53 -7.85 7.13
CA PHE A 183 3.10 -8.95 6.35
C PHE A 183 2.67 -10.30 6.93
N GLN A 184 2.08 -11.15 6.10
CA GLN A 184 1.66 -12.51 6.43
C GLN A 184 2.50 -13.51 5.62
N PRO A 185 3.52 -14.14 6.25
CA PRO A 185 4.34 -15.15 5.60
C PRO A 185 3.47 -16.33 5.13
N MET A 186 3.71 -16.80 3.91
CA MET A 186 3.03 -17.96 3.32
C MET A 186 3.95 -19.16 3.19
N PHE A 187 5.14 -18.95 2.63
CA PHE A 187 6.15 -19.98 2.50
C PHE A 187 7.56 -19.36 2.51
N SER A 188 8.55 -20.15 2.87
CA SER A 188 9.94 -19.74 2.84
C SER A 188 10.84 -20.84 2.31
N PHE A 189 11.88 -20.46 1.58
CA PHE A 189 12.94 -21.36 1.13
C PHE A 189 14.30 -20.87 1.61
N ASP A 190 15.15 -21.81 2.00
CA ASP A 190 16.50 -21.55 2.44
C ASP A 190 17.47 -21.96 1.33
N PHE A 191 18.28 -21.01 0.88
CA PHE A 191 19.33 -21.24 -0.10
C PHE A 191 20.68 -21.06 0.58
N SER A 192 21.53 -22.08 0.47
CA SER A 192 22.92 -22.02 0.90
C SER A 192 23.83 -22.40 -0.26
N LEU A 193 25.00 -21.79 -0.32
CA LEU A 193 26.00 -22.08 -1.33
C LEU A 193 26.81 -23.31 -0.89
N ARG A 194 26.20 -24.50 -0.88
CA ARG A 194 26.95 -25.75 -0.66
C ARG A 194 27.52 -26.28 -1.97
N ASN A 195 28.81 -26.03 -2.17
CA ASN A 195 29.72 -27.05 -2.69
C ASN A 195 29.82 -28.18 -1.66
N GLU A 196 28.88 -29.11 -1.68
CA GLU A 196 29.16 -30.47 -1.22
C GLU A 196 28.80 -31.39 -2.36
N ALA A 197 29.79 -31.57 -3.24
CA ALA A 197 29.92 -32.82 -3.95
C ALA A 197 30.05 -33.93 -2.90
N ASN A 198 29.05 -34.81 -2.86
CA ASN A 198 29.23 -36.22 -2.54
C ASN A 198 28.42 -37.00 -3.57
#